data_AF-A0A2T1C904-F1
#
_entry.id   AF-A0A2T1C904-F1
#
_cell.length_a   1.000
_cell.length_b   1.000
_cell.length_c   1.000
_cell.angle_alpha   90.00
_cell.angle_beta   90.00
_cell.angle_gamma   90.00
#
_symmetry.space_group_name_H-M   'P 1'
#
loop_
_entity.id
_entity.type
_entity.pdbx_description
1 polymer ?
#
loop_
_entity_poly.entity_id
_entity_poly.type
_entity_poly.pdbx_seq_one_letter_code
_entity_poly.pdbx_strand_id
1 'polypeptide(L)'
;MFDADLILEALLNRRLLEGEVQSVLDRASPDQQGIEMHVTDLGLQKIQLLASRLQDRQVADTVIEWIGDRVQTFAVERSMLQAACLSPLKDFESAIELASANFLHLDAIVTHKPDDFTIDQSYFPVWSVEKLRERLALESLLSPQTYNFLIRDLLRLQCTKNPDNEAICQQIEILDEVEIIEFLSQAIKVELNVLFAPNRAQVDQLGIQRSIDLGISQFVAGDLSQALESFKFAAQTDPFNCRYLLGIARTNKQIGKYVESFLLAIAALSNAREAVEKSLAYSLVAGIYYELFLHTQEVDYGEEAVNFYTKAKAESPLDILPVWNTISTCIAIFKLAHFPTPKQRENYLDQAKNYLPVLKFVAHQSNSNWLRYKPKIIQDATSILSDLPTLYQELIQEMQTWN
;
A
#
# COMPACT_ATOMS: atom_id res chain seq x y z
N MET A 1 -19.28 2.53 -7.44
CA MET A 1 -20.48 3.35 -7.22
C MET A 1 -20.09 4.62 -6.54
N PHE A 2 -20.52 5.78 -7.02
CA PHE A 2 -20.33 7.04 -6.33
C PHE A 2 -21.67 7.53 -5.80
N ASP A 3 -21.66 7.94 -4.53
CA ASP A 3 -22.78 8.59 -3.89
C ASP A 3 -23.07 9.93 -4.60
N ALA A 4 -24.32 10.18 -4.95
CA ALA A 4 -24.73 11.40 -5.64
C ALA A 4 -24.43 12.67 -4.82
N ASP A 5 -24.52 12.59 -3.49
CA ASP A 5 -24.21 13.71 -2.61
C ASP A 5 -22.72 14.07 -2.66
N LEU A 6 -21.84 13.10 -2.88
CA LEU A 6 -20.41 13.36 -3.04
C LEU A 6 -20.12 14.25 -4.26
N ILE A 7 -20.77 13.95 -5.39
CA ILE A 7 -20.63 14.75 -6.62
C ILE A 7 -21.23 16.14 -6.41
N LEU A 8 -22.39 16.22 -5.77
CA LEU A 8 -23.02 17.50 -5.42
C LEU A 8 -22.11 18.36 -4.54
N GLU A 9 -21.48 17.80 -3.52
CA GLU A 9 -20.59 18.57 -2.65
C GLU A 9 -19.41 19.17 -3.40
N ALA A 10 -18.84 18.42 -4.36
CA ALA A 10 -17.80 18.92 -5.26
C ALA A 10 -18.30 20.07 -6.15
N LEU A 11 -19.46 19.90 -6.78
CA LEU A 11 -20.05 20.92 -7.65
C LEU A 11 -20.42 22.22 -6.91
N LEU A 12 -20.86 22.09 -5.66
CA LEU A 12 -21.27 23.22 -4.83
C LEU A 12 -20.10 23.90 -4.13
N ASN A 13 -18.88 23.44 -4.39
CA ASN A 13 -17.65 23.92 -3.77
C ASN A 13 -17.77 24.07 -2.25
N ARG A 14 -18.43 23.09 -1.60
CA ARG A 14 -18.55 23.13 -0.14
C ARG A 14 -17.16 22.88 0.43
N ARG A 15 -16.64 23.90 1.11
CA ARG A 15 -15.25 24.07 1.64
C ARG A 15 -14.61 22.87 2.36
N LEU A 16 -15.36 21.81 2.65
CA LEU A 16 -14.85 20.61 3.34
C LEU A 16 -14.19 19.60 2.38
N LEU A 17 -14.40 19.70 1.07
CA LEU A 17 -13.88 18.74 0.06
C LEU A 17 -13.13 19.41 -1.10
N GLU A 18 -12.72 20.68 -0.93
CA GLU A 18 -12.08 21.48 -1.98
C GLU A 18 -10.81 20.79 -2.49
N GLY A 19 -10.79 20.45 -3.80
CA GLY A 19 -9.65 19.83 -4.49
C GLY A 19 -9.59 18.30 -4.41
N GLU A 20 -10.13 17.66 -3.37
CA GLU A 20 -10.01 16.20 -3.21
C GLU A 20 -10.89 15.45 -4.20
N VAL A 21 -12.18 15.79 -4.26
CA VAL A 21 -13.14 15.14 -5.16
C VAL A 21 -12.86 15.51 -6.61
N GLN A 22 -12.42 16.74 -6.87
CA GLN A 22 -12.05 17.18 -8.22
C GLN A 22 -10.91 16.32 -8.77
N SER A 23 -9.88 16.03 -7.97
CA SER A 23 -8.77 15.18 -8.40
C SER A 23 -9.20 13.75 -8.75
N VAL A 24 -10.27 13.26 -8.14
CA VAL A 24 -10.87 11.95 -8.44
C VAL A 24 -11.71 12.03 -9.72
N LEU A 25 -12.52 13.07 -9.88
CA LEU A 25 -13.32 13.31 -11.09
C LEU A 25 -12.45 13.54 -12.33
N ASP A 26 -11.30 14.20 -12.17
CA ASP A 26 -10.33 14.42 -13.27
C ASP A 26 -9.68 13.11 -13.75
N ARG A 27 -9.67 12.07 -12.90
CA ARG A 27 -9.18 10.72 -13.22
C ARG A 27 -10.30 9.76 -13.64
N ALA A 28 -11.55 10.17 -13.52
CA ALA A 28 -12.68 9.40 -13.99
C ALA A 28 -12.82 9.59 -15.50
N SER A 29 -12.78 8.49 -16.22
CA SER A 29 -12.99 8.48 -17.66
C SER A 29 -13.55 7.12 -18.04
N PRO A 30 -14.69 7.07 -18.78
CA PRO A 30 -15.27 5.82 -19.24
C PRO A 30 -14.31 5.02 -20.15
N ASP A 31 -13.41 5.70 -20.85
CA ASP A 31 -12.62 5.13 -21.95
C ASP A 31 -11.11 5.00 -21.64
N GLN A 32 -10.66 5.33 -20.42
CA GLN A 32 -9.24 5.28 -20.04
C GLN A 32 -8.97 4.28 -18.91
N GLN A 33 -7.70 3.88 -18.75
CA GLN A 33 -7.16 3.12 -17.61
C GLN A 33 -7.18 3.96 -16.32
N GLY A 34 -8.38 4.32 -15.86
CA GLY A 34 -8.61 5.17 -14.70
C GLY A 34 -9.77 4.64 -13.85
N ILE A 35 -10.57 5.55 -13.31
CA ILE A 35 -11.71 5.19 -12.46
C ILE A 35 -12.95 5.05 -13.34
N GLU A 36 -13.55 3.86 -13.33
CA GLU A 36 -14.89 3.67 -13.89
C GLU A 36 -15.94 4.17 -12.88
N MET A 37 -16.39 5.40 -13.07
CA MET A 37 -17.34 6.03 -12.16
C MET A 37 -18.77 5.68 -12.56
N HIS A 38 -19.53 5.10 -11.62
CA HIS A 38 -20.95 4.80 -11.81
C HIS A 38 -21.83 5.55 -10.82
N VAL A 39 -22.98 6.06 -11.28
CA VAL A 39 -24.03 6.70 -10.48
C VAL A 39 -25.40 6.18 -10.93
N THR A 40 -26.35 6.06 -10.00
CA THR A 40 -27.74 5.69 -10.32
C THR A 40 -28.44 6.79 -11.12
N ASP A 41 -29.41 6.44 -11.97
CA ASP A 41 -30.26 7.41 -12.65
C ASP A 41 -31.02 8.33 -11.67
N LEU A 42 -31.42 7.82 -10.51
CA LEU A 42 -32.00 8.60 -9.41
C LEU A 42 -30.99 9.62 -8.84
N GLY A 43 -29.75 9.19 -8.63
CA GLY A 43 -28.66 10.06 -8.17
C GLY A 43 -28.33 11.15 -9.19
N LEU A 44 -28.30 10.82 -10.48
CA LEU A 44 -28.13 11.82 -11.54
C LEU A 44 -29.29 12.82 -11.57
N GLN A 45 -30.53 12.36 -11.45
CA GLN A 45 -31.70 13.25 -11.38
C GLN A 45 -31.62 14.21 -10.19
N LYS A 46 -31.15 13.73 -9.03
CA LYS A 46 -30.90 14.56 -7.84
C LYS A 46 -29.83 15.62 -8.12
N ILE A 47 -28.72 15.24 -8.77
CA ILE A 47 -27.67 16.16 -9.19
C ILE A 47 -28.22 17.24 -10.12
N GLN A 48 -28.93 16.84 -11.18
CA GLN A 48 -29.53 17.74 -12.17
C GLN A 48 -30.52 18.73 -11.51
N LEU A 49 -31.39 18.21 -10.64
CA LEU A 49 -32.38 19.01 -9.94
C LEU A 49 -31.71 20.08 -9.07
N LEU A 50 -30.70 19.73 -8.27
CA LEU A 50 -30.05 20.71 -7.39
C LEU A 50 -29.14 21.67 -8.15
N ALA A 51 -28.39 21.20 -9.15
CA ALA A 51 -27.55 22.05 -9.99
C ALA A 51 -28.37 23.15 -10.67
N SER A 52 -29.53 22.81 -11.24
CA SER A 52 -30.44 23.77 -11.89
C SER A 52 -31.08 24.79 -10.95
N ARG A 53 -31.04 24.55 -9.63
CA ARG A 53 -31.60 25.44 -8.61
C ARG A 53 -30.55 26.36 -7.99
N LEU A 54 -29.28 25.99 -8.06
CA LEU A 54 -28.19 26.67 -7.38
C LEU A 54 -27.33 27.53 -8.31
N GLN A 55 -27.36 27.23 -9.62
CA GLN A 55 -26.59 27.92 -10.64
C GLN A 55 -27.51 28.51 -11.72
N ASP A 56 -26.96 29.35 -12.60
CA ASP A 56 -27.64 29.71 -13.85
C ASP A 56 -27.89 28.45 -14.68
N ARG A 57 -29.02 28.40 -15.41
CA ARG A 57 -29.40 27.25 -16.23
C ARG A 57 -28.30 26.83 -17.19
N GLN A 58 -27.60 27.78 -17.80
CA GLN A 58 -26.51 27.48 -18.74
C GLN A 58 -25.33 26.80 -18.03
N VAL A 59 -25.01 27.23 -16.81
CA VAL A 59 -23.97 26.61 -15.99
C VAL A 59 -24.39 25.21 -15.55
N ALA A 60 -25.65 25.04 -15.15
CA ALA A 60 -26.19 23.73 -14.78
C ALA A 60 -26.14 22.74 -15.95
N ASP A 61 -26.56 23.16 -17.14
CA ASP A 61 -26.52 22.33 -18.35
C ASP A 61 -25.07 21.93 -18.69
N THR A 62 -24.12 22.86 -18.61
CA THR A 62 -22.68 22.59 -18.84
C THR A 62 -22.13 21.59 -17.82
N VAL A 63 -22.51 21.72 -16.54
CA VAL A 63 -22.08 20.82 -15.47
C VAL A 63 -22.64 19.42 -15.67
N ILE A 64 -23.91 19.30 -16.08
CA ILE A 64 -24.55 18.00 -16.33
C ILE A 64 -23.89 17.30 -17.52
N GLU A 65 -23.61 18.04 -18.59
CA GLU A 65 -22.85 17.52 -19.75
C GLU A 65 -21.47 17.03 -19.31
N TRP A 66 -20.75 17.85 -18.53
CA TRP A 66 -19.42 17.50 -18.01
C TRP A 66 -19.41 16.25 -17.11
N ILE A 67 -20.45 16.04 -16.31
CA ILE A 67 -20.64 14.82 -15.52
C ILE A 67 -20.93 13.63 -16.44
N GLY A 68 -21.81 13.80 -17.43
CA GLY A 68 -22.17 12.76 -18.39
C GLY A 68 -20.97 12.18 -19.15
N ASP A 69 -19.96 13.01 -19.42
CA ASP A 69 -18.71 12.59 -20.07
C ASP A 69 -17.79 11.75 -19.17
N ARG A 70 -18.00 11.76 -17.84
CA ARG A 70 -17.11 11.13 -16.84
C ARG A 70 -17.75 10.00 -16.07
N VAL A 71 -19.08 10.01 -15.96
CA VAL A 71 -19.84 9.14 -15.09
C VAL A 71 -20.80 8.31 -15.90
N GLN A 72 -20.63 6.99 -15.82
CA GLN A 72 -21.60 6.06 -16.35
C GLN A 72 -22.86 6.07 -15.48
N THR A 73 -23.99 6.38 -16.12
CA THR A 73 -25.29 6.33 -15.46
C THR A 73 -25.99 5.03 -15.80
N PHE A 74 -26.61 4.39 -14.83
CA PHE A 74 -27.41 3.19 -15.07
C PHE A 74 -28.81 3.34 -14.45
N ALA A 75 -29.78 2.70 -15.08
CA ALA A 75 -31.16 2.71 -14.62
C ALA A 75 -31.34 1.80 -13.41
N VAL A 76 -31.95 2.29 -12.34
CA VAL A 76 -32.29 1.45 -11.17
C VAL A 76 -33.47 0.56 -11.52
N GLU A 77 -33.21 -0.74 -11.62
CA GLU A 77 -34.24 -1.72 -11.96
C GLU A 77 -35.13 -2.09 -10.78
N ARG A 78 -36.29 -2.67 -11.07
CA ARG A 78 -37.23 -3.18 -10.05
C ARG A 78 -36.58 -4.19 -9.10
N SER A 79 -35.68 -5.04 -9.62
CA SER A 79 -34.92 -6.02 -8.84
C SER A 79 -34.01 -5.35 -7.81
N MET A 80 -33.33 -4.27 -8.19
CA MET A 80 -32.49 -3.46 -7.30
C MET A 80 -33.33 -2.77 -6.23
N LEU A 81 -34.48 -2.19 -6.58
CA LEU A 81 -35.41 -1.59 -5.61
C LEU A 81 -35.94 -2.62 -4.61
N GLN A 82 -36.28 -3.83 -5.07
CA GLN A 82 -36.71 -4.91 -4.18
C GLN A 82 -35.61 -5.34 -3.22
N ALA A 83 -34.37 -5.45 -3.68
CA ALA A 83 -33.22 -5.72 -2.83
C ALA A 83 -32.99 -4.59 -1.82
N ALA A 84 -33.11 -3.32 -2.25
CA ALA A 84 -33.00 -2.15 -1.38
C ALA A 84 -34.09 -2.14 -0.28
N CYS A 85 -35.34 -2.51 -0.59
CA CYS A 85 -36.41 -2.62 0.41
C CYS A 85 -36.15 -3.69 1.48
N LEU A 86 -35.34 -4.70 1.18
CA LEU A 86 -34.95 -5.75 2.11
C LEU A 86 -33.63 -5.44 2.83
N SER A 87 -32.95 -4.36 2.43
CA SER A 87 -31.70 -3.92 3.03
C SER A 87 -31.94 -3.47 4.48
N PRO A 88 -31.03 -3.79 5.41
CA PRO A 88 -31.10 -3.26 6.78
C PRO A 88 -30.58 -1.82 6.89
N LEU A 89 -30.12 -1.20 5.79
CA LEU A 89 -29.68 0.19 5.79
C LEU A 89 -30.84 1.14 6.14
N LYS A 90 -30.55 2.11 6.99
CA LYS A 90 -31.54 3.09 7.46
C LYS A 90 -31.96 4.06 6.36
N ASP A 91 -31.01 4.45 5.51
CA ASP A 91 -31.25 5.33 4.39
C ASP A 91 -31.58 4.52 3.12
N PHE A 92 -32.67 4.88 2.46
CA PHE A 92 -33.15 4.14 1.30
C PHE A 92 -32.34 4.43 0.03
N GLU A 93 -31.75 5.63 -0.09
CA GLU A 93 -30.86 5.97 -1.21
C GLU A 93 -29.57 5.15 -1.10
N SER A 94 -28.95 5.10 0.09
CA SER A 94 -27.80 4.21 0.38
C SER A 94 -28.14 2.73 0.14
N ALA A 95 -29.35 2.28 0.48
CA ALA A 95 -29.81 0.92 0.19
C ALA A 95 -29.88 0.62 -1.32
N ILE A 96 -30.35 1.59 -2.13
CA ILE A 96 -30.38 1.47 -3.58
C ILE A 96 -28.96 1.42 -4.15
N GLU A 97 -28.06 2.28 -3.67
CA GLU A 97 -26.67 2.32 -4.12
C GLU A 97 -25.94 1.00 -3.81
N LEU A 98 -26.13 0.45 -2.60
CA LEU A 98 -25.57 -0.84 -2.23
C LEU A 98 -26.14 -1.98 -3.08
N ALA A 99 -27.46 -2.03 -3.28
CA ALA A 99 -28.07 -3.04 -4.13
C ALA A 99 -27.51 -2.95 -5.56
N SER A 100 -27.47 -1.75 -6.10
CA SER A 100 -26.99 -1.47 -7.46
C SER A 100 -25.51 -1.84 -7.64
N ALA A 101 -24.65 -1.48 -6.68
CA ALA A 101 -23.23 -1.81 -6.72
C ALA A 101 -22.99 -3.33 -6.71
N ASN A 102 -23.79 -4.08 -5.94
CA ASN A 102 -23.75 -5.54 -5.96
C ASN A 102 -24.22 -6.14 -7.29
N PHE A 103 -25.33 -5.63 -7.84
CA PHE A 103 -25.87 -6.11 -9.12
C PHE A 103 -24.92 -5.88 -10.30
N LEU A 104 -24.20 -4.76 -10.29
CA LEU A 104 -23.22 -4.40 -11.33
C LEU A 104 -21.82 -4.97 -11.05
N HIS A 105 -21.63 -5.71 -9.96
CA HIS A 105 -20.33 -6.26 -9.56
C HIS A 105 -19.22 -5.19 -9.46
N LEU A 106 -19.57 -4.01 -8.94
CA LEU A 106 -18.59 -2.92 -8.76
C LEU A 106 -17.63 -3.23 -7.61
N ASP A 107 -16.46 -2.60 -7.62
CA ASP A 107 -15.43 -2.83 -6.60
C ASP A 107 -15.75 -2.19 -5.25
N ALA A 108 -16.38 -1.02 -5.26
CA ALA A 108 -16.66 -0.26 -4.04
C ALA A 108 -17.77 0.79 -4.22
N ILE A 109 -18.33 1.23 -3.09
CA ILE A 109 -19.12 2.46 -2.95
C ILE A 109 -18.19 3.56 -2.43
N VAL A 110 -18.24 4.74 -3.05
CA VAL A 110 -17.44 5.90 -2.66
C VAL A 110 -18.39 6.98 -2.16
N THR A 111 -18.25 7.35 -0.89
CA THR A 111 -19.14 8.29 -0.19
C THR A 111 -18.37 9.16 0.80
N HIS A 112 -18.95 10.31 1.16
CA HIS A 112 -18.49 11.15 2.26
C HIS A 112 -19.08 10.73 3.62
N LYS A 113 -20.06 9.81 3.64
CA LYS A 113 -20.71 9.27 4.86
C LYS A 113 -20.65 7.73 4.88
N PRO A 114 -19.47 7.14 5.10
CA PRO A 114 -19.34 5.69 5.19
C PRO A 114 -20.22 5.07 6.29
N ASP A 115 -20.55 5.84 7.33
CA ASP A 115 -21.44 5.42 8.42
C ASP A 115 -22.86 5.08 7.94
N ASP A 116 -23.33 5.70 6.84
CA ASP A 116 -24.65 5.41 6.26
C ASP A 116 -24.71 4.00 5.65
N PHE A 117 -23.56 3.34 5.48
CA PHE A 117 -23.42 1.97 4.97
C PHE A 117 -22.94 0.98 6.04
N THR A 118 -22.89 1.39 7.31
CA THR A 118 -22.48 0.49 8.39
C THR A 118 -23.59 -0.52 8.68
N ILE A 119 -23.37 -1.76 8.25
CA ILE A 119 -24.20 -2.91 8.61
C ILE A 119 -23.28 -3.92 9.26
N ASP A 120 -23.73 -4.58 10.32
CA ASP A 120 -22.98 -5.63 11.02
C ASP A 120 -22.58 -6.83 10.12
N GLN A 121 -23.03 -6.90 8.85
CA GLN A 121 -22.88 -8.09 8.00
C GLN A 121 -22.64 -7.84 6.49
N SER A 122 -22.61 -6.61 5.97
CA SER A 122 -22.32 -6.39 4.55
C SER A 122 -20.83 -6.18 4.29
N TYR A 123 -20.20 -7.14 3.60
CA TYR A 123 -18.78 -7.10 3.22
C TYR A 123 -18.49 -6.22 1.99
N PHE A 124 -19.47 -5.50 1.44
CA PHE A 124 -19.24 -4.68 0.26
C PHE A 124 -18.30 -3.51 0.62
N PRO A 125 -17.20 -3.28 -0.12
CA PRO A 125 -16.27 -2.21 0.22
C PRO A 125 -16.92 -0.83 0.12
N VAL A 126 -16.80 -0.04 1.20
CA VAL A 126 -17.24 1.36 1.25
C VAL A 126 -16.02 2.21 1.55
N TRP A 127 -15.72 3.16 0.67
CA TRP A 127 -14.54 3.99 0.72
C TRP A 127 -14.91 5.46 0.88
N SER A 128 -14.13 6.18 1.69
CA SER A 128 -14.04 7.62 1.59
C SER A 128 -13.28 8.03 0.33
N VAL A 129 -13.37 9.30 -0.06
CA VAL A 129 -12.56 9.88 -1.15
C VAL A 129 -11.07 9.71 -0.86
N GLU A 130 -10.65 9.95 0.39
CA GLU A 130 -9.27 9.74 0.83
C GLU A 130 -8.83 8.30 0.60
N LYS A 131 -9.65 7.31 1.00
CA LYS A 131 -9.34 5.90 0.82
C LYS A 131 -9.25 5.50 -0.65
N LEU A 132 -10.13 6.02 -1.50
CA LEU A 132 -10.03 5.83 -2.95
C LEU A 132 -8.73 6.41 -3.50
N ARG A 133 -8.32 7.61 -3.06
CA ARG A 133 -7.05 8.22 -3.49
C ARG A 133 -5.84 7.39 -3.04
N GLU A 134 -5.84 6.88 -1.81
CA GLU A 134 -4.82 5.92 -1.35
C GLU A 134 -4.77 4.73 -2.31
N ARG A 135 -5.93 4.17 -2.68
CA ARG A 135 -6.01 3.01 -3.56
C ARG A 135 -5.47 3.30 -4.96
N LEU A 136 -5.83 4.44 -5.54
CA LEU A 136 -5.32 4.86 -6.85
C LEU A 136 -3.81 5.12 -6.82
N ALA A 137 -3.29 5.66 -5.72
CA ALA A 137 -1.86 5.82 -5.55
C ALA A 137 -1.17 4.45 -5.52
N LEU A 138 -1.72 3.48 -4.79
CA LEU A 138 -1.21 2.11 -4.77
C LEU A 138 -1.29 1.46 -6.14
N GLU A 139 -2.39 1.59 -6.86
CA GLU A 139 -2.54 1.02 -8.21
C GLU A 139 -1.61 1.66 -9.23
N SER A 140 -1.36 2.97 -9.12
CA SER A 140 -0.36 3.64 -9.97
C SER A 140 1.06 3.15 -9.71
N LEU A 141 1.39 2.81 -8.45
CA LEU A 141 2.66 2.17 -8.11
C LEU A 141 2.74 0.74 -8.63
N LEU A 142 1.59 0.10 -8.86
CA LEU A 142 1.45 -1.25 -9.39
C LEU A 142 1.14 -1.25 -10.89
N SER A 143 1.43 -0.14 -11.61
CA SER A 143 1.18 -0.09 -13.05
C SER A 143 1.86 -1.28 -13.75
N PRO A 144 1.25 -1.89 -14.78
CA PRO A 144 1.78 -3.10 -15.42
C PRO A 144 3.25 -2.97 -15.82
N GLN A 145 3.64 -1.79 -16.33
CA GLN A 145 5.02 -1.52 -16.74
C GLN A 145 5.98 -1.50 -15.55
N THR A 146 5.68 -0.70 -14.50
CA THR A 146 6.51 -0.64 -13.29
C THR A 146 6.57 -1.99 -12.58
N TYR A 147 5.45 -2.70 -12.55
CA TYR A 147 5.31 -4.00 -11.93
C TYR A 147 6.11 -5.09 -12.68
N ASN A 148 6.13 -5.07 -14.01
CA ASN A 148 6.86 -6.06 -14.80
C ASN A 148 8.38 -5.96 -14.64
N PHE A 149 8.93 -4.74 -14.66
CA PHE A 149 10.35 -4.54 -14.38
C PHE A 149 10.72 -4.99 -12.97
N LEU A 150 9.95 -4.52 -11.98
CA LEU A 150 10.18 -4.85 -10.59
C LEU A 150 10.13 -6.36 -10.34
N ILE A 151 9.12 -7.06 -10.87
CA ILE A 151 8.98 -8.48 -10.61
C ILE A 151 10.08 -9.28 -11.31
N ARG A 152 10.45 -8.93 -12.55
CA ARG A 152 11.61 -9.58 -13.21
C ARG A 152 12.86 -9.48 -12.36
N ASP A 153 13.13 -8.33 -11.78
CA ASP A 153 14.32 -8.14 -10.94
C ASP A 153 14.19 -8.79 -9.56
N LEU A 154 13.00 -8.84 -8.97
CA LEU A 154 12.74 -9.63 -7.76
C LEU A 154 12.97 -11.12 -7.98
N LEU A 155 12.56 -11.64 -9.13
CA LEU A 155 12.79 -13.02 -9.48
C LEU A 155 14.29 -13.30 -9.70
N ARG A 156 15.02 -12.39 -10.37
CA ARG A 156 16.48 -12.47 -10.48
C ARG A 156 17.17 -12.46 -9.12
N LEU A 157 16.74 -11.59 -8.20
CA LEU A 157 17.24 -11.54 -6.83
C LEU A 157 16.99 -12.87 -6.08
N GLN A 158 15.79 -13.43 -6.23
CA GLN A 158 15.43 -14.71 -5.63
C GLN A 158 16.29 -15.86 -6.18
N CYS A 159 16.55 -15.87 -7.47
CA CYS A 159 17.46 -16.81 -8.14
C CYS A 159 18.88 -16.76 -7.59
N THR A 160 19.44 -15.56 -7.38
CA THR A 160 20.82 -15.43 -6.92
C THR A 160 20.99 -15.79 -5.45
N LYS A 161 19.93 -15.66 -4.64
CA LYS A 161 19.93 -16.06 -3.22
C LYS A 161 19.61 -17.54 -3.02
N ASN A 162 18.96 -18.19 -3.98
CA ASN A 162 18.62 -19.61 -3.92
C ASN A 162 18.90 -20.32 -5.26
N PRO A 163 20.10 -20.92 -5.42
CA PRO A 163 20.55 -21.53 -6.68
C PRO A 163 19.66 -22.68 -7.18
N ASP A 164 18.90 -23.34 -6.31
CA ASP A 164 18.01 -24.44 -6.69
C ASP A 164 16.85 -23.97 -7.59
N ASN A 165 16.66 -22.66 -7.73
CA ASN A 165 15.66 -22.05 -8.61
C ASN A 165 16.14 -21.84 -10.06
N GLU A 166 17.31 -22.33 -10.46
CA GLU A 166 17.92 -22.07 -11.79
C GLU A 166 16.96 -22.33 -12.98
N ALA A 167 16.12 -23.35 -12.89
CA ALA A 167 15.11 -23.66 -13.92
C ALA A 167 14.02 -22.58 -14.04
N ILE A 168 13.64 -21.95 -12.92
CA ILE A 168 12.69 -20.83 -12.89
C ILE A 168 13.37 -19.61 -13.52
N CYS A 169 14.64 -19.36 -13.22
CA CYS A 169 15.41 -18.24 -13.76
C CYS A 169 15.50 -18.28 -15.30
N GLN A 170 15.72 -19.47 -15.87
CA GLN A 170 15.77 -19.65 -17.33
C GLN A 170 14.41 -19.44 -17.99
N GLN A 171 13.30 -19.75 -17.32
CA GLN A 171 11.96 -19.49 -17.85
C GLN A 171 11.64 -17.99 -17.86
N ILE A 172 12.03 -17.24 -16.81
CA ILE A 172 11.68 -15.82 -16.67
C ILE A 172 12.27 -14.93 -17.76
N GLU A 173 13.44 -15.26 -18.29
CA GLU A 173 14.05 -14.50 -19.39
C GLU A 173 13.29 -14.64 -20.71
N ILE A 174 12.45 -15.67 -20.84
CA ILE A 174 11.74 -16.01 -22.08
C ILE A 174 10.29 -15.50 -22.05
N LEU A 175 9.71 -15.31 -20.86
CA LEU A 175 8.32 -14.90 -20.71
C LEU A 175 8.12 -13.43 -21.11
N ASP A 176 7.11 -13.19 -21.95
CA ASP A 176 6.67 -11.83 -22.27
C ASP A 176 5.93 -11.17 -21.09
N GLU A 177 5.59 -9.88 -21.20
CA GLU A 177 4.92 -9.13 -20.13
C GLU A 177 3.57 -9.75 -19.71
N VAL A 178 2.82 -10.31 -20.66
CA VAL A 178 1.49 -10.88 -20.40
C VAL A 178 1.66 -12.21 -19.67
N GLU A 179 2.61 -13.03 -20.09
CA GLU A 179 2.90 -14.32 -19.48
C GLU A 179 3.45 -14.19 -18.05
N ILE A 180 4.23 -13.14 -17.76
CA ILE A 180 4.71 -12.86 -16.40
C ILE A 180 3.54 -12.45 -15.50
N ILE A 181 2.66 -11.57 -15.97
CA ILE A 181 1.48 -11.16 -15.21
C ILE A 181 0.56 -12.34 -14.94
N GLU A 182 0.34 -13.20 -15.94
CA GLU A 182 -0.51 -14.38 -15.79
C GLU A 182 0.14 -15.39 -14.84
N PHE A 183 1.44 -15.68 -14.99
CA PHE A 183 2.22 -16.53 -14.09
C PHE A 183 2.13 -16.04 -12.63
N LEU A 184 2.32 -14.74 -12.40
CA LEU A 184 2.25 -14.14 -11.07
C LEU A 184 0.81 -14.11 -10.55
N SER A 185 -0.18 -13.80 -11.38
CA SER A 185 -1.58 -13.84 -10.99
C SER A 185 -1.97 -15.26 -10.58
N GLN A 186 -1.47 -16.28 -11.29
CA GLN A 186 -1.68 -17.68 -10.96
C GLN A 186 -0.93 -18.07 -9.68
N ALA A 187 0.33 -17.68 -9.53
CA ALA A 187 1.13 -17.95 -8.33
C ALA A 187 0.52 -17.28 -7.10
N ILE A 188 0.12 -16.01 -7.22
CA ILE A 188 -0.60 -15.26 -6.19
C ILE A 188 -1.94 -15.93 -5.90
N LYS A 189 -2.76 -16.22 -6.91
CA LYS A 189 -4.05 -16.89 -6.69
C LYS A 189 -3.86 -18.26 -6.07
N VAL A 190 -2.85 -19.03 -6.44
CA VAL A 190 -2.57 -20.34 -5.85
C VAL A 190 -2.08 -20.18 -4.42
N GLU A 191 -1.12 -19.30 -4.15
CA GLU A 191 -0.60 -19.07 -2.80
C GLU A 191 -1.69 -18.51 -1.89
N LEU A 192 -2.44 -17.51 -2.34
CA LEU A 192 -3.57 -16.94 -1.64
C LEU A 192 -4.70 -17.97 -1.50
N ASN A 193 -5.08 -18.75 -2.50
CA ASN A 193 -6.13 -19.78 -2.36
C ASN A 193 -5.69 -20.94 -1.46
N VAL A 194 -4.40 -21.30 -1.43
CA VAL A 194 -3.84 -22.29 -0.51
C VAL A 194 -3.77 -21.73 0.92
N LEU A 195 -3.47 -20.44 1.08
CA LEU A 195 -3.51 -19.72 2.36
C LEU A 195 -4.95 -19.50 2.87
N PHE A 196 -5.91 -19.33 1.96
CA PHE A 196 -7.26 -18.86 2.25
C PHE A 196 -8.36 -19.90 1.95
N ALA A 197 -8.01 -21.17 1.76
CA ALA A 197 -8.99 -22.24 1.72
C ALA A 197 -9.76 -22.22 3.06
N PRO A 198 -11.04 -21.81 3.08
CA PRO A 198 -11.68 -21.44 4.32
C PRO A 198 -12.06 -22.70 5.09
N ASN A 199 -11.20 -23.12 6.02
CA ASN A 199 -11.59 -24.08 7.03
C ASN A 199 -12.37 -23.31 8.11
N ARG A 200 -13.67 -23.08 7.86
CA ARG A 200 -14.58 -22.27 8.67
C ARG A 200 -14.93 -22.91 10.03
N ALA A 201 -13.94 -23.41 10.76
CA ALA A 201 -14.12 -23.65 12.19
C ALA A 201 -14.15 -22.30 12.90
N GLN A 202 -15.04 -22.12 13.88
CA GLN A 202 -15.02 -20.95 14.77
C GLN A 202 -13.71 -20.96 15.56
N VAL A 203 -12.71 -20.24 15.08
CA VAL A 203 -11.47 -20.00 15.82
C VAL A 203 -11.69 -18.77 16.69
N ASP A 204 -11.51 -18.92 18.00
CA ASP A 204 -11.57 -17.82 18.96
C ASP A 204 -10.47 -16.78 18.63
N GLN A 205 -10.78 -15.48 18.73
CA GLN A 205 -9.83 -14.36 18.53
C GLN A 205 -8.56 -14.52 19.37
N LEU A 206 -8.68 -15.11 20.57
CA LEU A 206 -7.54 -15.40 21.42
C LEU A 206 -6.56 -16.41 20.78
N GLY A 207 -7.07 -17.36 19.99
CA GLY A 207 -6.26 -18.31 19.22
C GLY A 207 -5.48 -17.64 18.09
N ILE A 208 -6.08 -16.65 17.42
CA ILE A 208 -5.42 -15.87 16.36
C ILE A 208 -4.24 -15.09 16.95
N GLN A 209 -4.47 -14.34 18.05
CA GLN A 209 -3.43 -13.52 18.66
C GLN A 209 -2.26 -14.39 19.17
N ARG A 210 -2.55 -15.53 19.79
CA ARG A 210 -1.51 -16.49 20.22
C ARG A 210 -0.68 -17.00 19.05
N SER A 211 -1.30 -17.26 17.90
CA SER A 211 -0.61 -17.72 16.70
C SER A 211 0.31 -16.64 16.13
N ILE A 212 -0.13 -15.37 16.17
CA ILE A 212 0.69 -14.22 15.79
C ILE A 212 1.88 -14.08 16.74
N ASP A 213 1.66 -14.09 18.05
CA ASP A 213 2.71 -13.94 19.05
C ASP A 213 3.73 -15.09 18.96
N LEU A 214 3.26 -16.31 18.73
CA LEU A 214 4.10 -17.48 18.49
C LEU A 214 4.94 -17.31 17.21
N GLY A 215 4.32 -16.89 16.11
CA GLY A 215 5.03 -16.63 14.85
C GLY A 215 6.11 -15.56 14.98
N ILE A 216 5.83 -14.48 15.72
CA ILE A 216 6.82 -13.44 16.03
C ILE A 216 7.97 -14.02 16.86
N SER A 217 7.66 -14.81 17.89
CA SER A 217 8.68 -15.44 18.74
C SER A 217 9.59 -16.38 17.94
N GLN A 218 9.00 -17.23 17.10
CA GLN A 218 9.73 -18.15 16.21
C GLN A 218 10.58 -17.40 15.19
N PHE A 219 10.05 -16.33 14.58
CA PHE A 219 10.79 -15.48 13.65
C PHE A 219 12.02 -14.86 14.34
N VAL A 220 11.85 -14.32 15.54
CA VAL A 220 12.96 -13.75 16.33
C VAL A 220 13.98 -14.82 16.73
N ALA A 221 13.54 -16.05 16.99
CA ALA A 221 14.41 -17.18 17.25
C ALA A 221 15.14 -17.71 16.00
N GLY A 222 14.79 -17.22 14.80
CA GLY A 222 15.34 -17.68 13.53
C GLY A 222 14.69 -18.96 12.98
N ASP A 223 13.62 -19.47 13.61
CA ASP A 223 12.86 -20.62 13.11
C ASP A 223 11.82 -20.15 12.08
N LEU A 224 12.33 -19.79 10.90
CA LEU A 224 11.54 -19.19 9.83
C LEU A 224 10.45 -20.13 9.30
N SER A 225 10.68 -21.45 9.31
CA SER A 225 9.69 -22.42 8.84
C SER A 225 8.50 -22.47 9.78
N GLN A 226 8.73 -22.56 11.10
CA GLN A 226 7.64 -22.60 12.07
C GLN A 226 6.93 -21.24 12.16
N ALA A 227 7.68 -20.15 12.08
CA ALA A 227 7.11 -18.80 12.05
C ALA A 227 6.11 -18.65 10.90
N LEU A 228 6.48 -19.13 9.71
CA LEU A 228 5.62 -19.10 8.53
C LEU A 228 4.34 -19.88 8.77
N GLU A 229 4.41 -21.12 9.26
CA GLU A 229 3.22 -21.94 9.56
C GLU A 229 2.30 -21.27 10.59
N SER A 230 2.85 -20.68 11.65
CA SER A 230 2.08 -19.95 12.66
C SER A 230 1.33 -18.75 12.07
N PHE A 231 1.98 -17.98 11.19
CA PHE A 231 1.32 -16.86 10.51
C PHE A 231 0.28 -17.32 9.49
N LYS A 232 0.55 -18.40 8.74
CA LYS A 232 -0.42 -19.00 7.80
C LYS A 232 -1.67 -19.49 8.52
N PHE A 233 -1.51 -20.11 9.69
CA PHE A 233 -2.64 -20.53 10.51
C PHE A 233 -3.51 -19.33 10.94
N ALA A 234 -2.89 -18.21 11.35
CA ALA A 234 -3.63 -16.99 11.65
C ALA A 234 -4.39 -16.44 10.43
N ALA A 235 -3.77 -16.47 9.25
CA ALA A 235 -4.32 -15.98 7.99
C ALA A 235 -5.55 -16.76 7.49
N GLN A 236 -5.71 -18.02 7.91
CA GLN A 236 -6.89 -18.82 7.56
C GLN A 236 -8.19 -18.32 8.22
N THR A 237 -8.07 -17.59 9.35
CA THR A 237 -9.24 -17.18 10.14
C THR A 237 -9.78 -15.83 9.70
N ASP A 238 -8.88 -14.90 9.42
CA ASP A 238 -9.13 -13.61 8.80
C ASP A 238 -8.06 -13.54 7.71
N PRO A 239 -8.37 -13.43 6.41
CA PRO A 239 -7.39 -13.31 5.32
C PRO A 239 -6.78 -11.93 5.07
N PHE A 240 -7.41 -10.87 5.61
CA PHE A 240 -7.06 -9.48 5.26
C PHE A 240 -6.43 -8.67 6.39
N ASN A 241 -6.40 -9.16 7.62
CA ASN A 241 -5.63 -8.59 8.72
C ASN A 241 -4.12 -8.45 8.42
N CYS A 242 -3.68 -7.20 8.53
CA CYS A 242 -2.36 -6.75 8.14
C CYS A 242 -1.22 -7.44 8.92
N ARG A 243 -1.43 -7.81 10.19
CA ARG A 243 -0.34 -8.24 11.08
C ARG A 243 0.31 -9.55 10.67
N TYR A 244 -0.47 -10.58 10.32
CA TYR A 244 0.12 -11.82 9.82
C TYR A 244 0.54 -11.68 8.35
N LEU A 245 -0.11 -10.85 7.51
CA LEU A 245 0.39 -10.58 6.15
C LEU A 245 1.82 -10.03 6.21
N LEU A 246 2.08 -9.09 7.12
CA LEU A 246 3.43 -8.59 7.41
C LEU A 246 4.35 -9.67 8.00
N GLY A 247 3.83 -10.55 8.85
CA GLY A 247 4.58 -11.69 9.40
C GLY A 247 5.06 -12.66 8.31
N ILE A 248 4.15 -13.10 7.44
CA ILE A 248 4.43 -13.97 6.29
C ILE A 248 5.40 -13.25 5.35
N ALA A 249 5.14 -11.99 5.00
CA ALA A 249 5.99 -11.20 4.12
C ALA A 249 7.42 -11.09 4.66
N ARG A 250 7.60 -10.71 5.93
CA ARG A 250 8.93 -10.64 6.57
C ARG A 250 9.65 -11.98 6.56
N THR A 251 8.92 -13.06 6.83
CA THR A 251 9.48 -14.41 6.83
C THR A 251 9.92 -14.80 5.42
N ASN A 252 9.09 -14.55 4.41
CA ASN A 252 9.40 -14.76 3.00
C ASN A 252 10.63 -13.97 2.55
N LYS A 253 10.76 -12.70 2.95
CA LYS A 253 11.96 -11.89 2.68
C LYS A 253 13.23 -12.56 3.23
N GLN A 254 13.19 -13.06 4.48
CA GLN A 254 14.36 -13.68 5.13
C GLN A 254 14.78 -14.99 4.47
N ILE A 255 13.83 -15.77 3.93
CA ILE A 255 14.11 -17.00 3.18
C ILE A 255 14.41 -16.76 1.69
N GLY A 256 14.48 -15.51 1.24
CA GLY A 256 14.81 -15.15 -0.14
C GLY A 256 13.63 -15.20 -1.14
N LYS A 257 12.40 -15.34 -0.66
CA LYS A 257 11.16 -15.28 -1.47
C LYS A 257 10.68 -13.83 -1.63
N TYR A 258 11.41 -13.06 -2.43
CA TYR A 258 11.23 -11.61 -2.50
C TYR A 258 9.95 -11.19 -3.22
N VAL A 259 9.52 -11.93 -4.25
CA VAL A 259 8.28 -11.66 -4.97
C VAL A 259 7.09 -11.82 -4.04
N GLU A 260 6.98 -12.97 -3.38
CA GLU A 260 5.91 -13.27 -2.44
C GLU A 260 5.93 -12.30 -1.26
N SER A 261 7.13 -11.95 -0.76
CA SER A 261 7.27 -10.92 0.26
C SER A 261 6.75 -9.56 -0.18
N PHE A 262 7.05 -9.14 -1.41
CA PHE A 262 6.62 -7.83 -1.93
C PHE A 262 5.10 -7.76 -2.03
N LEU A 263 4.50 -8.79 -2.62
CA LEU A 263 3.06 -8.86 -2.85
C LEU A 263 2.27 -8.90 -1.55
N LEU A 264 2.73 -9.68 -0.58
CA LEU A 264 2.14 -9.72 0.76
C LEU A 264 2.32 -8.38 1.51
N ALA A 265 3.44 -7.68 1.32
CA ALA A 265 3.65 -6.36 1.92
C ALA A 265 2.70 -5.30 1.33
N ILE A 266 2.44 -5.34 0.02
CA ILE A 266 1.47 -4.47 -0.66
C ILE A 266 0.03 -4.81 -0.25
N ALA A 267 -0.30 -6.10 -0.14
CA ALA A 267 -1.59 -6.54 0.38
C ALA A 267 -1.79 -6.08 1.83
N ALA A 268 -0.77 -6.22 2.68
CA ALA A 268 -0.79 -5.72 4.05
C ALA A 268 -1.01 -4.20 4.09
N LEU A 269 -0.28 -3.44 3.27
CA LEU A 269 -0.43 -1.98 3.17
C LEU A 269 -1.85 -1.57 2.76
N SER A 270 -2.45 -2.28 1.80
CA SER A 270 -3.82 -1.99 1.33
C SER A 270 -4.87 -2.21 2.42
N ASN A 271 -4.62 -3.17 3.33
CA ASN A 271 -5.54 -3.56 4.40
C ASN A 271 -5.18 -2.97 5.77
N ALA A 272 -4.09 -2.22 5.88
CA ALA A 272 -3.66 -1.59 7.14
C ALA A 272 -4.71 -0.58 7.61
N ARG A 273 -5.11 -0.71 8.89
CA ARG A 273 -6.11 0.18 9.51
C ARG A 273 -5.47 1.19 10.44
N GLU A 274 -4.34 0.84 11.04
CA GLU A 274 -3.61 1.68 11.98
C GLU A 274 -2.35 2.27 11.35
N ALA A 275 -1.95 3.47 11.78
CA ALA A 275 -0.74 4.14 11.28
C ALA A 275 0.53 3.30 11.52
N VAL A 276 0.59 2.56 12.64
CA VAL A 276 1.70 1.63 12.93
C VAL A 276 1.76 0.51 11.88
N GLU A 277 0.61 -0.05 11.49
CA GLU A 277 0.54 -1.10 10.47
C GLU A 277 0.99 -0.58 9.09
N LYS A 278 0.51 0.61 8.70
CA LYS A 278 0.95 1.30 7.48
C LYS A 278 2.46 1.53 7.48
N SER A 279 3.00 2.03 8.59
CA SER A 279 4.44 2.26 8.76
C SER A 279 5.26 0.98 8.59
N LEU A 280 4.82 -0.12 9.20
CA LEU A 280 5.50 -1.42 9.10
C LEU A 280 5.44 -2.00 7.68
N ALA A 281 4.32 -1.81 6.98
CA ALA A 281 4.16 -2.25 5.60
C ALA A 281 5.05 -1.44 4.65
N TYR A 282 5.03 -0.11 4.75
CA TYR A 282 5.92 0.76 3.99
C TYR A 282 7.39 0.44 4.25
N SER A 283 7.77 0.19 5.51
CA SER A 283 9.15 -0.19 5.86
C SER A 283 9.57 -1.51 5.23
N LEU A 284 8.65 -2.47 5.13
CA LEU A 284 8.94 -3.76 4.51
C LEU A 284 9.13 -3.63 2.99
N VAL A 285 8.23 -2.89 2.34
CA VAL A 285 8.34 -2.57 0.89
C VAL A 285 9.66 -1.85 0.60
N ALA A 286 9.98 -0.81 1.37
CA ALA A 286 11.25 -0.09 1.26
C ALA A 286 12.45 -1.02 1.42
N GLY A 287 12.38 -1.95 2.38
CA GLY A 287 13.43 -2.93 2.60
C GLY A 287 13.60 -3.93 1.46
N ILE A 288 12.58 -4.17 0.64
CA ILE A 288 12.68 -5.03 -0.54
C ILE A 288 13.34 -4.26 -1.68
N TYR A 289 12.91 -3.02 -1.93
CA TYR A 289 13.55 -2.12 -2.89
C TYR A 289 15.03 -1.88 -2.58
N TYR A 290 15.38 -1.74 -1.30
CA TYR A 290 16.78 -1.60 -0.90
C TYR A 290 17.63 -2.83 -1.23
N GLU A 291 17.10 -4.04 -1.06
CA GLU A 291 17.82 -5.28 -1.42
C GLU A 291 17.98 -5.40 -2.95
N LEU A 292 16.94 -5.03 -3.71
CA LEU A 292 17.04 -4.93 -5.17
C LEU A 292 18.12 -3.93 -5.59
N PHE A 293 18.16 -2.75 -4.96
CA PHE A 293 19.19 -1.76 -5.21
C PHE A 293 20.59 -2.31 -4.93
N LEU A 294 20.80 -2.98 -3.79
CA LEU A 294 22.12 -3.57 -3.48
C LEU A 294 22.53 -4.64 -4.50
N HIS A 295 21.55 -5.34 -5.08
CA HIS A 295 21.80 -6.41 -6.05
C HIS A 295 22.04 -5.90 -7.47
N THR A 296 21.19 -4.99 -7.94
CA THR A 296 21.18 -4.47 -9.32
C THR A 296 22.06 -3.24 -9.49
N GLN A 297 22.31 -2.51 -8.41
CA GLN A 297 22.93 -1.18 -8.38
C GLN A 297 22.15 -0.11 -9.16
N GLU A 298 20.87 -0.35 -9.46
CA GLU A 298 20.00 0.61 -10.15
C GLU A 298 19.46 1.66 -9.19
N VAL A 299 19.81 2.93 -9.44
CA VAL A 299 19.51 4.06 -8.55
C VAL A 299 18.03 4.22 -8.26
N ASP A 300 17.17 3.96 -9.26
CA ASP A 300 15.71 4.09 -9.14
C ASP A 300 15.15 3.22 -8.00
N TYR A 301 15.68 2.01 -7.79
CA TYR A 301 15.30 1.16 -6.65
C TYR A 301 15.75 1.75 -5.31
N GLY A 302 16.91 2.40 -5.28
CA GLY A 302 17.37 3.13 -4.11
C GLY A 302 16.47 4.32 -3.79
N GLU A 303 16.08 5.10 -4.81
CA GLU A 303 15.18 6.24 -4.67
C GLU A 303 13.80 5.81 -4.15
N GLU A 304 13.24 4.73 -4.68
CA GLU A 304 11.97 4.19 -4.19
C GLU A 304 12.07 3.66 -2.75
N ALA A 305 13.17 3.00 -2.39
CA ALA A 305 13.40 2.61 -1.00
C ALA A 305 13.39 3.83 -0.06
N VAL A 306 14.05 4.94 -0.43
CA VAL A 306 14.03 6.20 0.33
C VAL A 306 12.62 6.77 0.43
N ASN A 307 11.87 6.79 -0.68
CA ASN A 307 10.49 7.26 -0.73
C ASN A 307 9.60 6.48 0.26
N PHE A 308 9.66 5.15 0.22
CA PHE A 308 8.88 4.29 1.11
C PHE A 308 9.30 4.38 2.58
N TYR A 309 10.60 4.47 2.90
CA TYR A 309 11.02 4.72 4.28
C TYR A 309 10.55 6.09 4.79
N THR A 310 10.53 7.10 3.92
CA THR A 310 10.00 8.44 4.27
C THR A 310 8.51 8.39 4.58
N LYS A 311 7.73 7.65 3.78
CA LYS A 311 6.31 7.39 4.05
C LYS A 311 6.13 6.61 5.36
N ALA A 312 6.92 5.57 5.60
CA ALA A 312 6.88 4.81 6.84
C ALA A 312 7.10 5.68 8.09
N LYS A 313 8.08 6.59 8.03
CA LYS A 313 8.35 7.57 9.08
C LYS A 313 7.16 8.53 9.28
N ALA A 314 6.53 8.99 8.21
CA ALA A 314 5.39 9.91 8.30
C ALA A 314 4.22 9.28 9.07
N GLU A 315 3.98 7.97 8.88
CA GLU A 315 2.95 7.21 9.58
C GLU A 315 3.29 6.91 11.05
N SER A 316 4.56 6.62 11.36
CA SER A 316 5.03 6.35 12.72
C SER A 316 6.34 7.10 13.01
N PRO A 317 6.27 8.39 13.38
CA PRO A 317 7.44 9.24 13.51
C PRO A 317 8.37 8.86 14.68
N LEU A 318 7.92 7.98 15.58
CA LEU A 318 8.69 7.49 16.72
C LEU A 318 9.43 6.17 16.42
N ASP A 319 9.29 5.61 15.22
CA ASP A 319 10.06 4.45 14.80
C ASP A 319 11.43 4.87 14.27
N ILE A 320 12.49 4.30 14.87
CA ILE A 320 13.89 4.56 14.52
C ILE A 320 14.26 3.86 13.22
N LEU A 321 13.65 2.70 12.95
CA LEU A 321 14.06 1.82 11.85
C LEU A 321 13.90 2.49 10.47
N PRO A 322 12.77 3.15 10.15
CA PRO A 322 12.61 3.85 8.88
C PRO A 322 13.65 4.95 8.69
N VAL A 323 13.94 5.72 9.75
CA VAL A 323 14.90 6.84 9.69
C VAL A 323 16.32 6.34 9.45
N TRP A 324 16.72 5.28 10.16
CA TRP A 324 18.03 4.66 9.95
C TRP A 324 18.15 4.07 8.54
N ASN A 325 17.12 3.37 8.07
CA ASN A 325 17.16 2.76 6.77
C ASN A 325 17.18 3.78 5.63
N THR A 326 16.51 4.94 5.78
CA THR A 326 16.65 6.07 4.85
C THR A 326 18.10 6.53 4.78
N ILE A 327 18.75 6.76 5.92
CA ILE A 327 20.16 7.20 5.99
C ILE A 327 21.08 6.17 5.31
N SER A 328 20.93 4.90 5.68
CA SER A 328 21.71 3.79 5.11
C SER A 328 21.55 3.71 3.59
N THR A 329 20.31 3.85 3.10
CA THR A 329 20.00 3.81 1.67
C THR A 329 20.61 4.98 0.92
N CYS A 330 20.47 6.22 1.41
CA CYS A 330 21.08 7.39 0.80
C CYS A 330 22.62 7.27 0.70
N ILE A 331 23.26 6.69 1.72
CA ILE A 331 24.72 6.51 1.72
C ILE A 331 25.13 5.39 0.76
N ALA A 332 24.36 4.31 0.68
CA ALA A 332 24.61 3.24 -0.29
C ALA A 332 24.47 3.76 -1.73
N ILE A 333 23.44 4.58 -2.01
CA ILE A 333 23.26 5.31 -3.29
C ILE A 333 24.47 6.20 -3.58
N PHE A 334 24.92 7.01 -2.61
CA PHE A 334 26.12 7.85 -2.74
C PHE A 334 27.39 7.07 -3.13
N LYS A 335 27.53 5.83 -2.64
CA LYS A 335 28.70 4.97 -2.86
C LYS A 335 28.67 4.23 -4.19
N LEU A 336 27.53 3.64 -4.53
CA LEU A 336 27.44 2.64 -5.60
C LEU A 336 27.01 3.24 -6.95
N ALA A 337 26.25 4.33 -6.94
CA ALA A 337 25.73 4.86 -8.18
C ALA A 337 26.83 5.52 -9.01
N HIS A 338 26.98 5.05 -10.25
CA HIS A 338 27.66 5.79 -11.30
C HIS A 338 26.80 6.99 -11.70
N PHE A 339 26.82 8.04 -10.87
CA PHE A 339 26.08 9.24 -11.17
C PHE A 339 26.62 9.91 -12.43
N PRO A 340 25.73 10.37 -13.32
CA PRO A 340 26.13 11.15 -14.50
C PRO A 340 26.87 12.43 -14.11
N THR A 341 26.61 12.98 -12.92
CA THR A 341 27.25 14.21 -12.44
C THR A 341 27.63 14.15 -10.94
N PRO A 342 28.77 14.76 -10.55
CA PRO A 342 29.16 14.91 -9.14
C PRO A 342 28.09 15.60 -8.25
N LYS A 343 27.29 16.48 -8.84
CA LYS A 343 26.23 17.24 -8.13
C LYS A 343 25.07 16.35 -7.68
N GLN A 344 24.69 15.34 -8.47
CA GLN A 344 23.65 14.37 -8.06
C GLN A 344 24.15 13.48 -6.91
N ARG A 345 25.43 13.13 -6.94
CA ARG A 345 26.08 12.39 -5.85
C ARG A 345 26.06 13.17 -4.54
N GLU A 346 26.43 14.45 -4.55
CA GLU A 346 26.44 15.30 -3.35
C GLU A 346 25.06 15.47 -2.71
N ASN A 347 23.98 15.48 -3.52
CA ASN A 347 22.61 15.60 -3.01
C ASN A 347 22.22 14.47 -2.05
N TYR A 348 22.61 13.22 -2.33
CA TYR A 348 22.30 12.08 -1.45
C TYR A 348 23.06 12.13 -0.12
N LEU A 349 24.30 12.63 -0.16
CA LEU A 349 25.08 12.86 1.05
C LEU A 349 24.43 13.97 1.90
N ASP A 350 23.97 15.06 1.28
CA ASP A 350 23.29 16.14 1.98
C ASP A 350 21.92 15.72 2.53
N GLN A 351 21.18 14.89 1.79
CA GLN A 351 19.96 14.27 2.30
C GLN A 351 20.24 13.39 3.53
N ALA A 352 21.25 12.51 3.46
CA ALA A 352 21.65 11.69 4.60
C ALA A 352 21.98 12.55 5.82
N LYS A 353 22.76 13.63 5.65
CA LYS A 353 23.06 14.63 6.69
C LYS A 353 21.79 15.24 7.30
N ASN A 354 20.82 15.59 6.47
CA ASN A 354 19.56 16.19 6.94
C ASN A 354 18.70 15.22 7.76
N TYR A 355 18.85 13.90 7.57
CA TYR A 355 18.15 12.89 8.36
C TYR A 355 18.81 12.55 9.70
N LEU A 356 20.08 12.90 9.91
CA LEU A 356 20.79 12.62 11.18
C LEU A 356 20.20 13.31 12.41
N PRO A 357 19.89 14.63 12.38
CA PRO A 357 19.22 15.28 13.49
C PRO A 357 17.86 14.64 13.81
N VAL A 358 17.16 14.16 12.79
CA VAL A 358 15.90 13.43 12.95
C VAL A 358 16.14 12.11 13.65
N LEU A 359 17.12 11.31 13.20
CA LEU A 359 17.45 10.03 13.85
C LEU A 359 17.79 10.23 15.32
N LYS A 360 18.60 11.25 15.62
CA LYS A 360 18.95 11.64 16.99
C LYS A 360 17.71 11.95 17.80
N PHE A 361 16.83 12.81 17.28
CA PHE A 361 15.57 13.17 17.94
C PHE A 361 14.71 11.92 18.22
N VAL A 362 14.47 11.09 17.21
CA VAL A 362 13.64 9.87 17.34
C VAL A 362 14.28 8.88 18.32
N ALA A 363 15.59 8.70 18.30
CA ALA A 363 16.31 7.84 19.24
C ALA A 363 16.17 8.31 20.69
N HIS A 364 16.20 9.62 20.95
CA HIS A 364 16.00 10.17 22.30
C HIS A 364 14.56 10.04 22.79
N GLN A 365 13.57 10.05 21.90
CA GLN A 365 12.16 9.90 22.26
C GLN A 365 11.73 8.42 22.39
N SER A 366 12.48 7.51 21.78
CA SER A 366 12.15 6.09 21.68
C SER A 366 12.88 5.29 22.76
N ASN A 367 12.28 5.26 23.97
CA ASN A 367 12.84 4.56 25.13
C ASN A 367 13.03 3.04 24.94
N SER A 368 12.30 2.40 24.02
CA SER A 368 12.27 0.93 23.87
C SER A 368 13.06 0.40 22.68
N ASN A 369 13.13 1.14 21.56
CA ASN A 369 13.67 0.60 20.32
C ASN A 369 15.15 0.94 20.12
N TRP A 370 15.64 2.08 20.62
CA TRP A 370 17.03 2.49 20.42
C TRP A 370 18.02 1.48 21.00
N LEU A 371 17.86 1.08 22.26
CA LEU A 371 18.75 0.11 22.92
C LEU A 371 18.85 -1.22 22.14
N ARG A 372 17.74 -1.66 21.55
CA ARG A 372 17.66 -2.90 20.77
C ARG A 372 18.39 -2.80 19.44
N TYR A 373 18.27 -1.68 18.73
CA TYR A 373 18.82 -1.53 17.37
C TYR A 373 20.19 -0.83 17.34
N LYS A 374 20.58 -0.11 18.41
CA LYS A 374 21.83 0.64 18.52
C LYS A 374 23.07 -0.16 18.10
N PRO A 375 23.29 -1.42 18.55
CA PRO A 375 24.48 -2.17 18.16
C PRO A 375 24.54 -2.44 16.65
N LYS A 376 23.41 -2.87 16.05
CA LYS A 376 23.32 -3.12 14.61
C LYS A 376 23.47 -1.83 13.81
N ILE A 377 22.81 -0.76 14.24
CA ILE A 377 22.92 0.56 13.62
C ILE A 377 24.38 1.03 13.63
N ILE A 378 25.09 0.93 14.76
CA ILE A 378 26.52 1.29 14.84
C ILE A 378 27.39 0.38 13.97
N GLN A 379 27.08 -0.92 13.87
CA GLN A 379 27.82 -1.85 13.03
C GLN A 379 27.61 -1.55 11.53
N ASP A 380 26.36 -1.42 11.10
CA ASP A 380 25.97 -1.10 9.73
C ASP A 380 26.53 0.27 9.34
N ALA A 381 26.47 1.25 10.25
CA ALA A 381 27.20 2.49 10.17
C ALA A 381 28.69 2.16 9.93
N THR A 382 29.43 1.67 10.91
CA THR A 382 30.88 1.42 10.78
C THR A 382 31.28 0.73 9.46
N SER A 383 30.51 -0.26 8.99
CA SER A 383 30.72 -0.95 7.70
C SER A 383 30.43 -0.09 6.46
N ILE A 384 29.32 0.64 6.44
CA ILE A 384 28.95 1.53 5.31
C ILE A 384 29.85 2.77 5.31
N LEU A 385 30.50 3.09 6.42
CA LEU A 385 31.11 4.40 6.62
C LEU A 385 32.65 4.37 6.61
N SER A 386 33.27 3.18 6.70
CA SER A 386 34.73 2.98 6.77
C SER A 386 35.54 3.58 5.61
N ASP A 387 34.90 3.89 4.49
CA ASP A 387 35.58 4.33 3.26
C ASP A 387 35.60 5.86 3.07
N LEU A 388 35.09 6.63 4.04
CA LEU A 388 34.91 8.09 3.91
C LEU A 388 35.65 8.84 5.05
N PRO A 389 36.66 9.70 4.78
CA PRO A 389 37.71 9.97 5.77
C PRO A 389 37.41 10.96 6.91
N THR A 390 36.53 11.97 6.75
CA THR A 390 36.52 13.13 7.67
C THR A 390 35.17 13.45 8.32
N LEU A 391 34.05 13.36 7.59
CA LEU A 391 32.70 13.62 8.14
C LEU A 391 32.23 12.53 9.13
N TYR A 392 33.05 11.48 9.33
CA TYR A 392 32.62 10.18 9.86
C TYR A 392 32.98 9.88 11.29
N GLN A 393 34.16 10.34 11.71
CA GLN A 393 34.53 10.20 13.10
C GLN A 393 33.58 11.00 13.99
N GLU A 394 33.10 12.15 13.51
CA GLU A 394 32.09 12.96 14.18
C GLU A 394 30.77 12.21 14.34
N LEU A 395 30.30 11.52 13.28
CA LEU A 395 29.06 10.74 13.30
C LEU A 395 29.12 9.55 14.25
N ILE A 396 30.20 8.77 14.16
CA ILE A 396 30.42 7.59 15.00
C ILE A 396 30.62 8.02 16.45
N GLN A 397 31.41 9.07 16.72
CA GLN A 397 31.57 9.62 18.05
C GLN A 397 30.25 10.15 18.60
N GLU A 398 29.48 10.90 17.80
CA GLU A 398 28.19 11.42 18.21
C GLU A 398 27.22 10.28 18.55
N MET A 399 27.10 9.25 17.71
CA MET A 399 26.24 8.09 17.99
C MET A 399 26.71 7.28 19.21
N GLN A 400 28.02 7.19 19.44
CA GLN A 400 28.59 6.57 20.64
C GLN A 400 28.23 7.35 21.92
N THR A 401 28.03 8.68 21.83
CA THR A 401 27.61 9.52 22.97
C THR A 401 26.10 9.50 23.26
N TRP A 402 25.27 8.91 22.39
CA TRP A 402 23.83 8.77 22.64
C TRP A 402 23.58 7.66 23.67
N ASN A 403 23.53 8.04 24.94
CA ASN A 403 23.23 7.14 26.06
C ASN A 403 21.80 6.63 26.01
#